data_AF-A0A5J5HTR9-F1
#
_entry.id   AF-A0A5J5HTR9-F1
#
_cell.length_a   1.000
_cell.length_b   1.000
_cell.length_c   1.000
_cell.angle_alpha   90.00
_cell.angle_beta   90.00
_cell.angle_gamma   90.00
#
_symmetry.space_group_name_H-M   'P 1'
#
loop_
_entity.id
_entity.type
_entity.pdbx_description
1 polymer ?
#
loop_
_entity_poly.entity_id
_entity_poly.type
_entity_poly.pdbx_seq_one_letter_code
_entity_poly.pdbx_strand_id
1 'polypeptide(L)' 'MAEIARRADLRPNQIYRWRRQMGQAAQGFAEVQVQPDPMPVSGSAITVEFERAIVRIPAGASPGLVSAVLRSVKP' A
#
# COMPACT_ATOMS: atom_id res chain seq x y z
N MET A 1 18.97 1.73 4.49
CA MET A 1 19.61 2.66 3.52
C MET A 1 20.62 1.99 2.60
N ALA A 2 21.59 1.22 3.11
CA ALA A 2 22.59 0.55 2.27
C ALA A 2 22.00 -0.44 1.23
N GLU A 3 20.94 -1.16 1.58
CA GLU A 3 20.27 -2.09 0.68
C GLU A 3 19.57 -1.37 -0.49
N ILE A 4 18.84 -0.29 -0.20
CA ILE A 4 18.15 0.52 -1.21
C ILE A 4 19.17 1.18 -2.15
N ALA A 5 20.29 1.67 -1.61
CA ALA A 5 21.36 2.26 -2.40
C ALA A 5 22.01 1.24 -3.35
N ARG A 6 22.27 0.01 -2.89
CA ARG A 6 22.81 -1.06 -3.73
C ARG A 6 21.88 -1.44 -4.88
N ARG A 7 20.58 -1.57 -4.62
CA ARG A 7 19.58 -1.90 -5.65
C ARG A 7 19.45 -0.82 -6.74
N ALA A 8 19.79 0.42 -6.40
CA ALA A 8 19.78 1.55 -7.32
C ALA A 8 21.18 1.88 -7.88
N ASP A 9 22.19 1.02 -7.67
CA ASP A 9 23.58 1.24 -8.04
C ASP A 9 24.19 2.57 -7.53
N LEU A 10 23.69 3.04 -6.38
CA LEU A 10 24.15 4.28 -5.75
C LEU A 10 25.25 4.00 -4.73
N ARG A 11 26.38 4.67 -4.90
CA ARG A 11 27.43 4.72 -3.87
C ARG A 11 27.03 5.67 -2.74
N PRO A 12 27.31 5.34 -1.47
CA PRO A 12 26.99 6.22 -0.34
C PRO A 12 27.50 7.66 -0.48
N ASN A 13 28.68 7.85 -1.07
CA ASN A 13 29.27 9.18 -1.31
C ASN A 13 28.46 10.03 -2.32
N GLN A 14 27.75 9.41 -3.27
CA GLN A 14 26.89 10.14 -4.22
C GLN A 14 25.68 10.75 -3.50
N ILE A 15 25.06 9.99 -2.60
CA ILE A 15 23.91 10.47 -1.80
C ILE A 15 24.32 11.66 -0.94
N TYR A 16 25.48 11.61 -0.29
CA TYR A 16 26.00 12.72 0.50
C TYR A 16 26.26 13.96 -0.36
N ARG A 17 26.94 13.80 -1.50
CA ARG A 17 27.23 14.92 -2.43
C ARG A 17 25.95 15.58 -2.92
N TRP A 18 24.94 14.79 -3.32
CA TRP A 18 23.67 15.31 -3.79
C TRP A 18 22.90 16.06 -2.72
N ARG A 19 22.84 15.54 -1.48
CA ARG A 19 22.21 16.27 -0.36
C ARG A 19 22.84 17.64 -0.15
N ARG A 20 24.17 17.71 -0.20
CA ARG A 20 24.91 18.98 -0.05
C ARG A 20 24.62 19.95 -1.20
N GLN A 21 24.62 19.45 -2.43
CA GLN A 21 24.38 20.27 -3.64
C GLN A 21 22.93 20.76 -3.73
N MET A 22 21.96 19.88 -3.47
CA MET A 22 20.53 20.19 -3.49
C MET A 22 20.15 21.15 -2.35
N GLY A 23 20.75 21.02 -1.17
CA GLY A 23 20.54 21.95 -0.06
C GLY A 23 20.98 23.39 -0.39
N GLN A 24 21.95 23.56 -1.28
CA GLN A 24 22.37 24.87 -1.79
C GLN A 24 21.52 25.35 -2.98
N ALA A 25 20.98 24.42 -3.78
CA ALA A 25 20.16 24.70 -4.96
C ALA A 25 18.64 24.75 -4.68
N ALA A 26 18.22 24.78 -3.42
CA ALA A 26 16.81 24.69 -3.03
C ALA A 26 15.93 25.84 -3.56
N GLN A 27 16.52 26.96 -3.99
CA GLN A 27 15.80 28.03 -4.69
C GLN A 27 15.38 27.56 -6.09
N GLY A 28 14.09 27.23 -6.25
CA GLY A 28 13.49 26.83 -7.53
C GLY A 28 12.92 25.41 -7.56
N PHE A 29 13.07 24.64 -6.49
CA PHE A 29 12.43 23.33 -6.34
C PHE A 29 11.24 23.42 -5.39
N ALA A 30 10.12 22.80 -5.75
CA ALA A 30 8.96 22.66 -4.87
C ALA A 30 9.14 21.47 -3.92
N GLU A 31 8.72 21.63 -2.67
CA GLU A 31 8.71 20.53 -1.68
C GLU A 31 7.74 19.43 -2.14
N VAL A 32 8.27 18.22 -2.37
CA VAL A 32 7.44 17.05 -2.66
C VAL A 32 7.16 16.33 -1.35
N GLN A 33 5.92 16.42 -0.87
CA GLN A 33 5.47 15.57 0.23
C GLN A 33 5.18 14.17 -0.30
N VAL A 34 5.99 13.19 0.13
CA VAL A 34 5.72 11.78 -0.13
C VAL A 34 4.76 11.29 0.94
N GLN A 35 3.47 11.21 0.59
CA GLN A 35 2.49 10.53 1.44
C GLN A 35 2.68 9.02 1.24
N PRO A 36 2.85 8.22 2.31
CA PRO A 36 2.89 6.78 2.15
C PRO A 36 1.56 6.32 1.55
N ASP A 37 1.62 5.31 0.67
CA ASP A 37 0.39 4.68 0.19
C ASP A 37 -0.45 4.24 1.39
N PRO A 38 -1.78 4.43 1.34
CA PRO A 38 -2.66 3.94 2.40
C PRO A 38 -2.42 2.44 2.54
N MET A 39 -2.07 2.00 3.76
CA MET A 39 -1.93 0.57 4.02
C MET A 39 -3.23 -0.12 3.60
N PRO A 40 -3.17 -1.24 2.85
CA PRO A 40 -4.37 -1.99 2.56
C PRO A 40 -5.02 -2.37 3.89
N VAL A 41 -6.25 -1.89 4.10
CA VAL A 41 -7.03 -2.21 5.29
C VAL A 41 -7.22 -3.73 5.33
N SER A 42 -6.42 -4.39 6.16
CA SER A 42 -6.50 -5.84 6.35
C SER A 42 -7.67 -6.11 7.28
N GLY A 43 -8.84 -6.39 6.70
CA GLY A 43 -10.08 -6.68 7.44
C GLY A 43 -11.25 -6.94 6.50
N SER A 44 -12.19 -7.80 6.93
CA SER A 44 -13.48 -7.90 6.25
C SER A 44 -14.31 -6.66 6.58
N ALA A 45 -14.79 -5.98 5.54
CA ALA A 45 -15.74 -4.88 5.71
C ALA A 45 -17.10 -5.41 6.20
N ILE A 46 -17.44 -6.66 5.85
CA ILE A 46 -18.71 -7.29 6.21
C ILE A 46 -18.45 -8.74 6.63
N THR A 47 -19.06 -9.16 7.74
CA THR A 47 -19.08 -10.57 8.17
C THR A 47 -20.54 -11.03 8.23
N VAL A 48 -20.84 -12.13 7.55
CA VAL A 48 -22.17 -12.76 7.55
C VAL A 48 -22.05 -14.11 8.22
N GLU A 49 -22.83 -14.32 9.27
CA GLU A 49 -22.90 -15.57 10.01
C GLU A 49 -24.12 -16.39 9.55
N PHE A 50 -23.87 -17.64 9.21
CA PHE A 50 -24.85 -18.68 8.90
C PHE A 50 -24.71 -19.79 9.95
N GLU A 51 -25.76 -20.59 10.16
CA GLU A 51 -25.75 -21.67 11.16
C GLU A 51 -24.56 -22.64 11.05
N ARG A 52 -23.99 -22.79 9.84
CA ARG A 52 -22.87 -23.71 9.56
C ARG A 52 -21.64 -23.03 8.97
N ALA A 53 -21.63 -21.71 8.77
CA ALA A 53 -20.56 -21.03 8.06
C ALA A 53 -20.44 -19.55 8.43
N ILE A 54 -19.23 -19.00 8.36
CA ILE A 54 -18.98 -17.56 8.49
C ILE A 54 -18.37 -17.07 7.17
N VAL A 55 -19.04 -16.12 6.52
CA VAL A 55 -18.57 -15.50 5.27
C VAL A 55 -17.98 -14.13 5.60
N ARG A 56 -16.69 -13.95 5.33
CA ARG A 56 -15.95 -12.70 5.57
C ARG A 56 -15.66 -12.02 4.22
N ILE A 57 -16.23 -10.83 4.02
CA ILE A 57 -16.16 -10.10 2.75
C ILE A 57 -15.18 -8.93 2.90
N PRO A 58 -14.05 -8.92 2.16
CA PRO A 58 -13.11 -7.80 2.17
C PRO A 58 -13.68 -6.57 1.44
N ALA A 59 -13.20 -5.38 1.78
CA ALA A 59 -13.66 -4.10 1.21
C ALA A 59 -13.54 -4.00 -0.32
N GLY A 60 -12.63 -4.78 -0.94
CA GLY A 60 -12.41 -4.83 -2.38
C GLY A 60 -13.18 -5.93 -3.12
N ALA A 61 -14.04 -6.70 -2.46
CA ALA A 61 -14.78 -7.77 -3.11
C ALA A 61 -15.82 -7.20 -4.09
N SER A 62 -15.85 -7.74 -5.32
CA SER A 62 -16.85 -7.30 -6.30
C SER A 62 -18.25 -7.77 -5.89
N PRO A 63 -19.31 -6.96 -6.11
CA PRO A 63 -20.67 -7.34 -5.76
C PRO A 63 -21.13 -8.66 -6.40
N GLY A 64 -20.67 -8.95 -7.63
CA GLY A 64 -20.97 -10.20 -8.33
C GLY A 64 -20.35 -11.43 -7.66
N LEU A 65 -19.09 -11.33 -7.21
CA LEU A 65 -18.42 -12.39 -6.47
C LEU A 65 -19.11 -12.66 -5.13
N VAL A 66 -19.44 -11.59 -4.39
CA VAL A 66 -20.16 -11.69 -3.12
C VAL A 66 -21.52 -12.38 -3.31
N SER A 67 -22.28 -11.97 -4.33
CA SER A 67 -23.60 -12.56 -4.63
C SER A 67 -23.50 -14.05 -4.97
N ALA A 68 -22.49 -14.44 -5.76
CA ALA A 68 -22.26 -15.85 -6.11
C ALA A 68 -21.93 -16.69 -4.88
N VAL A 69 -21.04 -16.20 -4.01
CA VAL A 69 -20.67 -16.89 -2.78
C VAL A 69 -21.88 -17.03 -1.85
N LEU A 70 -22.60 -15.93 -1.56
CA LEU A 70 -23.78 -15.99 -0.68
C LEU A 70 -24.87 -16.94 -1.20
N ARG A 71 -25.04 -17.05 -2.53
CA ARG A 71 -25.97 -18.02 -3.13
C ARG A 71 -25.50 -19.47 -2.94
N SER A 72 -24.19 -19.70 -2.92
CA SER A 72 -23.61 -21.03 -2.73
C SER A 72 -23.63 -21.50 -1.27
N VAL A 73 -23.54 -20.57 -0.31
CA VAL A 73 -23.63 -20.82 1.15
C VAL A 73 -25.09 -20.89 1.61
N LYS A 74 -26.00 -21.34 0.74
CA LYS A 74 -27.41 -21.54 1.08
C LYS A 74 -27.50 -22.45 2.32
N PRO A 75 -28.38 -22.17 3.31
CA PRO A 75 -28.67 -23.13 4.37
C PRO A 75 -29.18 -24.46 3.81
#